data_AF-A0A0N5BRK0-F1
#
_entry.id   AF-A0A0N5BRK0-F1
#
_cell.length_a   1.000
_cell.length_b   1.000
_cell.length_c   1.000
_cell.angle_alpha   90.00
_cell.angle_beta   90.00
_cell.angle_gamma   90.00
#
_symmetry.space_group_name_H-M   'P 1'
#
loop_
_entity.id
_entity.type
_entity.pdbx_description
1 polymer ?
#
loop_
_entity_poly.entity_id
_entity_poly.type
_entity_poly.pdbx_seq_one_letter_code
_entity_poly.pdbx_strand_id
1 'polypeptide(L)'
;MYSKSGIARILISYDNRRYVVKNYIAAKTVTYGTNFYLAGMIRSHRKPFLFVKIIHNCVPSKPSYEKLFVKEIPRRCIVKGKKPKFCFMGIMELSKLKGTIIKSTGLHKIE
;
A
#
# COMPACT_ATOMS: atom_id res chain seq x y z
N MET A 1 21.28 8.08 -4.28
CA MET A 1 21.40 6.84 -3.48
C MET A 1 20.05 6.57 -2.82
N TYR A 2 19.53 5.34 -2.83
CA TYR A 2 18.26 5.00 -2.16
C TYR A 2 18.49 4.76 -0.67
N SER A 3 17.57 5.21 0.19
CA SER A 3 17.70 5.00 1.64
C SER A 3 17.43 3.54 2.01
N LYS A 4 18.30 2.95 2.83
CA LYS A 4 18.10 1.61 3.43
C LYS A 4 17.14 1.63 4.62
N SER A 5 16.87 2.81 5.18
CA SER A 5 15.92 3.04 6.27
C SER A 5 14.80 3.96 5.81
N GLY A 6 13.61 3.75 6.34
CA GLY A 6 12.43 4.54 5.99
C GLY A 6 11.15 3.82 6.32
N ILE A 7 10.04 4.46 5.99
CA ILE A 7 8.70 3.92 6.22
C ILE A 7 7.91 3.87 4.92
N ALA A 8 7.06 2.86 4.81
CA ALA A 8 6.04 2.76 3.78
C ALA A 8 4.66 2.74 4.43
N ARG A 9 3.71 3.38 3.78
CA ARG A 9 2.28 3.31 4.11
C ARG A 9 1.61 2.41 3.10
N ILE A 10 0.99 1.36 3.60
CA ILE A 10 0.30 0.35 2.81
C ILE A 10 -1.19 0.55 3.00
N LEU A 11 -1.94 0.71 1.90
CA LEU A 11 -3.39 0.92 1.91
C LEU A 11 -4.07 -0.15 1.05
N ILE A 12 -5.26 -0.57 1.46
CA ILE A 12 -6.19 -1.33 0.61
C ILE A 12 -7.34 -0.41 0.21
N SER A 13 -7.70 -0.34 -1.07
CA SER A 13 -8.82 0.49 -1.54
C SER A 13 -9.51 -0.10 -2.76
N TYR A 14 -10.72 0.38 -3.06
CA TYR A 14 -11.42 0.09 -4.31
C TYR A 14 -10.87 0.85 -5.52
N ASP A 15 -10.01 1.84 -5.28
CA ASP A 15 -9.60 2.81 -6.28
C ASP A 15 -8.27 2.41 -6.94
N ASN A 16 -8.28 2.26 -8.26
CA ASN A 16 -7.10 1.90 -9.06
C ASN A 16 -6.21 3.10 -9.43
N ARG A 17 -6.66 4.33 -9.18
CA ARG A 17 -5.98 5.55 -9.63
C ARG A 17 -4.71 5.79 -8.82
N ARG A 18 -3.73 6.45 -9.42
CA ARG A 18 -2.40 6.69 -8.81
C ARG A 18 -2.36 7.99 -7.99
N TYR A 19 -3.26 8.11 -7.02
CA TYR A 19 -3.22 9.15 -5.99
C TYR A 19 -3.55 8.59 -4.60
N VAL A 20 -3.25 9.38 -3.57
CA VAL A 20 -3.52 9.04 -2.16
C VAL A 20 -5.02 9.15 -1.88
N VAL A 21 -5.64 8.01 -1.56
CA VAL A 21 -7.06 7.95 -1.23
C VAL A 21 -7.29 8.26 0.24
N LYS A 22 -8.34 9.05 0.53
CA LYS A 22 -8.82 9.26 1.89
C LYS A 22 -9.66 8.07 2.38
N ASN A 23 -10.43 7.47 1.47
CA ASN A 23 -11.29 6.32 1.76
C ASN A 23 -10.55 5.02 1.42
N TYR A 24 -9.89 4.45 2.42
CA TYR A 24 -9.25 3.14 2.36
C TYR A 24 -10.01 2.14 3.23
N ILE A 25 -9.95 0.86 2.85
CA ILE A 25 -10.53 -0.26 3.60
C ILE A 25 -9.67 -0.58 4.83
N ALA A 26 -8.35 -0.55 4.64
CA ALA A 26 -7.38 -0.81 5.68
C ALA A 26 -6.09 -0.05 5.35
N ALA A 27 -5.36 0.36 6.39
CA ALA A 27 -4.07 1.03 6.27
C ALA A 27 -3.10 0.49 7.32
N LYS A 28 -1.80 0.47 6.99
CA LYS A 28 -0.73 0.18 7.93
C LYS A 28 0.55 0.90 7.53
N THR A 29 1.25 1.46 8.50
CA THR A 29 2.61 1.98 8.33
C THR A 29 3.60 0.89 8.72
N VAL A 30 4.63 0.68 7.90
CA VAL A 30 5.64 -0.36 8.08
C VAL A 30 7.04 0.21 7.84
N THR A 31 8.01 -0.28 8.59
CA THR A 31 9.42 0.07 8.39
C THR A 31 10.02 -0.77 7.26
N TYR A 32 10.95 -0.21 6.49
CA TYR A 32 11.66 -0.97 5.45
C TYR A 32 12.37 -2.20 6.03
N GLY A 33 12.40 -3.29 5.25
CA GLY A 33 13.00 -4.56 5.66
C GLY A 33 12.13 -5.42 6.59
N THR A 34 10.95 -4.95 6.98
CA THR A 34 10.04 -5.72 7.85
C THR A 34 8.98 -6.49 7.05
N ASN A 35 8.66 -7.69 7.54
CA ASN A 35 7.49 -8.43 7.06
C ASN A 35 6.21 -7.82 7.63
N PHE A 36 5.14 -7.81 6.84
CA PHE A 36 3.86 -7.33 7.32
C PHE A 36 2.70 -8.10 6.70
N TYR A 37 1.57 -8.06 7.40
CA TYR A 37 0.26 -8.41 6.87
C TYR A 37 -0.67 -7.21 7.01
N LEU A 38 -1.62 -7.11 6.07
CA LEU A 38 -2.70 -6.13 6.10
C LEU A 38 -3.98 -6.84 5.68
N ALA A 39 -4.98 -6.80 6.54
CA ALA A 39 -6.29 -7.41 6.30
C ALA A 39 -7.37 -6.33 6.40
N GLY A 40 -8.45 -6.53 5.67
CA GLY A 40 -9.61 -5.63 5.67
C GLY A 40 -10.89 -6.42 5.47
N MET A 41 -11.98 -5.91 6.02
CA MET A 41 -13.31 -6.47 5.84
C MET A 41 -14.16 -5.46 5.07
N ILE A 42 -14.97 -5.96 4.15
CA ILE A 42 -15.87 -5.16 3.33
C ILE A 42 -17.23 -5.84 3.23
N ARG A 43 -18.28 -5.02 3.17
CA ARG A 43 -19.64 -5.49 2.86
C ARG A 43 -19.89 -5.26 1.38
N SER A 44 -20.01 -6.34 0.61
CA SER A 44 -20.35 -6.26 -0.81
C SER A 44 -21.07 -7.52 -1.26
N HIS A 45 -22.10 -7.36 -2.10
CA HIS A 45 -22.84 -8.48 -2.69
C HIS A 45 -22.00 -9.25 -3.73
N ARG A 46 -21.18 -8.53 -4.50
CA ARG A 46 -20.29 -9.10 -5.53
C ARG A 46 -18.85 -9.12 -5.03
N LYS A 47 -18.02 -9.96 -5.65
CA LYS A 47 -16.58 -10.02 -5.35
C LYS A 47 -15.87 -8.82 -5.99
N PRO A 48 -15.39 -7.83 -5.21
CA PRO A 48 -14.92 -6.59 -5.78
C PRO A 48 -13.49 -6.69 -6.29
N PHE A 49 -13.10 -5.67 -7.06
CA PHE A 49 -11.71 -5.38 -7.40
C PHE A 49 -11.11 -4.50 -6.31
N LEU A 50 -10.01 -4.96 -5.72
CA LEU A 50 -9.30 -4.25 -4.66
C LEU A 50 -7.86 -4.04 -5.07
N PHE A 51 -7.29 -2.93 -4.61
CA PHE A 51 -5.94 -2.50 -4.94
C PHE A 51 -5.15 -2.25 -3.66
N VAL A 52 -3.93 -2.77 -3.62
CA VAL A 52 -2.91 -2.35 -2.67
C VAL A 52 -2.24 -1.10 -3.22
N LYS A 53 -2.17 -0.06 -2.38
CA LYS A 53 -1.38 1.14 -2.62
C LYS A 53 -0.22 1.18 -1.64
N ILE A 54 0.99 1.36 -2.14
CA ILE A 54 2.22 1.48 -1.35
C ILE A 54 2.76 2.88 -1.57
N ILE A 55 2.76 3.68 -0.52
CA ILE A 55 3.31 5.04 -0.50
C ILE A 55 4.59 4.99 0.30
N HIS A 56 5.70 5.44 -0.26
CA HIS A 56 6.99 5.34 0.41
C HIS A 56 7.92 6.49 -0.01
N ASN A 57 8.87 6.85 0.86
CA ASN A 57 9.80 7.96 0.65
C ASN A 57 11.14 7.55 0.00
N CYS A 58 11.24 6.31 -0.49
CA CYS A 58 12.42 5.81 -1.22
C CYS A 58 12.48 6.40 -2.64
N VAL A 59 12.72 7.72 -2.73
CA VAL A 59 12.87 8.49 -3.97
C VAL A 59 14.26 9.13 -4.04
N PRO A 60 14.89 9.23 -5.23
CA PRO A 60 16.22 9.85 -5.36
C PRO A 60 16.21 11.37 -5.12
N SER A 61 15.06 12.03 -5.25
CA SER A 61 14.94 13.48 -5.32
C SER A 61 13.99 14.05 -4.25
N LYS A 62 14.59 14.76 -3.30
CA LYS A 62 13.98 15.65 -2.28
C LYS A 62 13.07 14.97 -1.22
N PRO A 63 13.18 15.37 0.06
CA PRO A 63 12.37 14.84 1.18
C PRO A 63 10.87 15.18 1.08
N SER A 64 10.49 16.08 0.17
CA SER A 64 9.11 16.53 -0.04
C SER A 64 8.32 15.68 -1.02
N TYR A 65 8.86 14.56 -1.52
CA TYR A 65 8.18 13.66 -2.45
C TYR A 65 8.08 12.25 -1.91
N GLU A 66 6.97 11.59 -2.23
CA GLU A 66 6.74 10.18 -1.99
C GLU A 66 6.51 9.49 -3.34
N LYS A 67 6.72 8.18 -3.39
CA LYS A 67 6.39 7.35 -4.54
C LYS A 67 5.19 6.47 -4.20
N LEU A 68 4.22 6.47 -5.10
CA LEU A 68 3.01 5.68 -5.00
C LEU A 68 3.04 4.55 -6.02
N PHE A 69 2.99 3.33 -5.53
CA PHE A 69 2.79 2.11 -6.29
C PHE A 69 1.37 1.60 -6.08
N VAL A 70 0.72 1.12 -7.15
CA VAL A 70 -0.62 0.55 -7.10
C VAL A 70 -0.59 -0.81 -7.77
N LYS A 71 -1.11 -1.83 -7.08
CA LYS A 71 -1.19 -3.21 -7.56
C LYS A 71 -2.54 -3.81 -7.23
N GLU A 72 -3.14 -4.49 -8.18
CA GLU A 72 -4.37 -5.24 -7.94
C GLU A 72 -4.13 -6.39 -6.95
N ILE A 73 -5.04 -6.56 -5.99
CA ILE A 73 -5.08 -7.72 -5.11
C ILE A 73 -5.70 -8.87 -5.90
N PRO A 74 -4.98 -10.00 -6.09
CA PRO A 74 -5.52 -11.12 -6.84
C PRO A 74 -6.85 -11.58 -6.26
N ARG A 75 -7.86 -11.80 -7.12
CA ARG A 75 -9.20 -12.18 -6.67
C ARG A 75 -9.17 -13.42 -5.76
N ARG A 76 -8.26 -14.37 -5.94
CA ARG A 76 -8.09 -15.55 -5.07
C ARG A 76 -7.78 -15.23 -3.59
N CYS A 77 -7.27 -14.04 -3.32
CA CYS A 77 -6.99 -13.52 -1.98
C CYS A 77 -8.23 -12.92 -1.30
N ILE A 78 -9.30 -12.64 -2.06
CA ILE A 78 -10.55 -12.08 -1.56
C ILE A 78 -11.55 -13.21 -1.34
N VAL A 79 -11.94 -13.43 -0.09
CA VAL A 79 -12.87 -14.50 0.31
C VAL A 79 -14.16 -13.92 0.88
N LYS A 80 -15.26 -14.65 0.68
CA LYS A 80 -16.53 -14.41 1.38
C LYS A 80 -16.54 -15.25 2.65
N GLY A 81 -17.00 -14.68 3.76
CA GLY A 81 -17.17 -15.38 5.03
C GLY A 81 -16.47 -14.71 6.21
N LYS A 82 -16.56 -15.35 7.38
CA LYS A 82 -16.05 -14.80 8.65
C LYS A 82 -14.56 -15.03 8.87
N LYS A 83 -13.94 -15.99 8.16
CA LYS A 83 -12.53 -16.34 8.36
C LYS A 83 -11.63 -15.54 7.41
N PRO A 84 -10.63 -14.80 7.93
CA PRO A 84 -9.67 -14.11 7.08
C PRO A 84 -8.82 -15.15 6.32
N LYS A 85 -8.52 -14.85 5.05
CA LYS A 85 -7.56 -15.61 4.25
C LYS A 85 -6.36 -14.74 3.94
N PHE A 86 -5.18 -15.17 4.39
CA PHE A 86 -3.93 -14.51 4.03
C PHE A 86 -3.45 -14.99 2.67
N CYS A 87 -2.87 -14.06 1.92
CA CYS A 87 -2.39 -14.30 0.57
C CYS A 87 -1.02 -13.65 0.44
N PHE A 88 -0.01 -14.44 0.07
CA PHE A 88 1.33 -13.91 -0.12
C PHE A 88 1.40 -13.04 -1.38
N MET A 89 1.83 -11.79 -1.21
CA MET A 89 1.88 -10.79 -2.29
C MET A 89 3.29 -10.64 -2.90
N GLY A 90 4.27 -11.40 -2.40
CA GLY A 90 5.67 -11.34 -2.81
C GLY A 90 6.52 -10.44 -1.91
N ILE A 91 7.84 -10.53 -2.13
CA ILE A 91 8.83 -9.58 -1.61
C ILE A 91 8.89 -8.42 -2.60
N MET A 92 8.84 -7.17 -2.11
CA MET A 92 8.82 -5.99 -2.96
C MET A 92 10.05 -5.12 -2.73
N GLU A 93 10.86 -4.91 -3.78
CA GLU A 93 11.98 -3.99 -3.76
C GLU A 93 11.52 -2.58 -4.15
N LEU A 94 11.23 -1.74 -3.14
CA LEU A 94 10.59 -0.44 -3.30
C LEU A 94 11.35 0.53 -4.22
N SER A 95 12.68 0.45 -4.26
CA SER A 95 13.53 1.27 -5.14
C SER A 95 13.25 1.01 -6.63
N LYS A 96 12.97 -0.25 -6.99
CA LYS A 96 12.75 -0.70 -8.38
C LYS A 96 11.30 -0.66 -8.84
N LEU A 97 10.34 -0.51 -7.92
CA LEU A 97 8.92 -0.47 -8.29
C LEU A 97 8.64 0.73 -9.21
N LYS A 98 8.03 0.51 -10.37
CA LYS A 98 7.52 1.59 -11.22
C LYS A 98 6.28 2.20 -10.55
N GLY A 99 6.34 3.49 -10.21
CA GLY A 99 5.27 4.17 -9.48
C GLY A 99 5.21 5.65 -9.84
N THR A 100 4.17 6.33 -9.37
CA THR A 100 3.98 7.77 -9.60
C THR A 100 4.60 8.57 -8.45
N ILE A 101 5.34 9.62 -8.79
CA ILE A 101 5.85 10.57 -7.80
C ILE A 101 4.70 11.48 -7.38
N ILE A 102 4.49 11.63 -6.08
CA ILE A 102 3.46 12.48 -5.48
C ILE A 102 4.12 13.44 -4.48
N LYS A 103 3.50 14.59 -4.23
CA LYS A 103 3.93 15.46 -3.14
C LYS A 103 3.71 14.74 -1.81
N SER A 104 4.68 14.87 -0.90
CA SER A 104 4.59 14.28 0.44
C SER A 104 3.34 14.75 1.13
N THR A 105 2.60 13.81 1.69
CA THR A 105 1.34 14.08 2.38
C THR A 105 1.54 14.45 3.86
N GLY A 106 2.78 14.60 4.33
CA GLY A 106 3.09 15.06 5.70
C GLY A 106 2.63 14.12 6.82
N LEU A 107 2.08 12.95 6.49
CA LEU A 107 1.53 11.95 7.42
C LEU A 107 2.62 11.15 8.17
N HIS A 108 3.83 11.71 8.26
CA HIS A 108 4.95 11.23 9.06
C HIS A 108 4.89 11.72 10.52
N LYS A 109 3.87 12.51 10.92
CA LYS A 109 3.60 12.79 12.33
C LYS A 109 3.02 11.54 12.97
N ILE A 110 3.89 10.76 13.59
CA ILE A 110 3.55 9.74 14.58
C ILE A 110 3.07 10.55 15.79
N GLU A 111 1.78 10.45 16.11
CA GLU A 111 1.26 10.69 17.46
C GLU A 111 1.53 9.46 18.32
#